data_AF-A0A9P3JKV8-F1
#
_entry.id   AF-A0A9P3JKV8-F1
#
_cell.length_a   1.000
_cell.length_b   1.000
_cell.length_c   1.000
_cell.angle_alpha   90.00
_cell.angle_beta   90.00
_cell.angle_gamma   90.00
#
_symmetry.space_group_name_H-M   'P 1'
#
loop_
_entity.id
_entity.type
_entity.pdbx_description
1 polymer ?
#
loop_
_entity_poly.entity_id
_entity_poly.type
_entity_poly.pdbx_seq_one_letter_code
_entity_poly.pdbx_strand_id
1 'polypeptide(L)'
;MHFGGRREVSLRGASSREVSRSALLNKVAEERAARSKARKAATSAALIQRVWRGRKAACCARQLIQSEWDTWHAARMAAAGGQAPAPLTADEVSQKLLAPVLFLLWDARKREGGEMQRLQSVMVWLLKSLDSAETATNFCSLAIGTQSQRATWQHQAHQMVSLCSALLSLSTSSSSSSSSSNPEAPSLLLTVLAMRVHVSLCDTTTWRFLRSPAVASTTPPGNALAAAAEAQVLSLLAGTASGATGIYPALRMHLLTNYAAPPVDGWRERKGKGGVGGGVGAGGGGGQAAQQLFLLTAAAVTVALRPIIVFSGKRDGQEVAGKLPSGESCARRGQVIDGDDDDDDDDDDNDDDDDDDDDDDDDDDD
;
A
#
# COMPACT_ATOMS: atom_id res chain seq x y z
N MET A 1 -29.64 43.03 88.69
CA MET A 1 -30.21 43.83 87.58
C MET A 1 -29.55 43.33 86.29
N HIS A 2 -30.34 42.75 85.39
CA HIS A 2 -29.87 42.18 84.11
C HIS A 2 -29.78 43.28 83.05
N PHE A 3 -28.60 43.52 82.49
CA PHE A 3 -28.45 44.27 81.23
C PHE A 3 -28.56 43.29 80.07
N GLY A 4 -29.80 42.91 79.76
CA GLY A 4 -30.16 42.19 78.54
C GLY A 4 -30.52 43.19 77.46
N GLY A 5 -29.85 43.12 76.31
CA GLY A 5 -30.22 43.89 75.13
C GLY A 5 -29.09 44.15 74.16
N ARG A 6 -28.44 43.11 73.62
CA ARG A 6 -27.72 43.25 72.35
C ARG A 6 -28.79 43.44 71.26
N ARG A 7 -28.99 44.68 70.83
CA ARG A 7 -29.65 44.99 69.55
C ARG A 7 -28.68 44.60 68.44
N GLU A 8 -28.85 43.41 67.89
CA GLU A 8 -28.33 43.12 66.55
C GLU A 8 -29.20 43.86 65.55
N VAL A 9 -28.62 44.92 64.98
CA VAL A 9 -29.25 45.68 63.89
C VAL A 9 -28.90 44.96 62.60
N SER A 10 -29.83 44.14 62.11
CA SER A 10 -29.75 43.59 60.74
C SER A 10 -29.99 44.72 59.74
N LEU A 11 -28.91 45.26 59.19
CA LEU A 11 -28.89 46.29 58.14
C LEU A 11 -28.64 45.71 56.74
N ARG A 12 -28.95 44.44 56.51
CA ARG A 12 -29.08 43.91 55.14
C ARG A 12 -30.35 43.09 55.06
N GLY A 13 -31.24 43.56 54.20
CA GLY A 13 -32.51 42.93 53.90
C GLY A 13 -32.38 41.43 53.67
N ALA A 14 -33.43 40.72 54.04
CA ALA A 14 -33.54 39.29 53.93
C ALA A 14 -33.08 38.76 52.55
N SER A 15 -32.37 37.63 52.61
CA SER A 15 -32.36 36.58 51.57
C SER A 15 -31.29 36.65 50.47
N SER A 16 -30.01 36.70 50.83
CA SER A 16 -29.00 35.87 50.15
C SER A 16 -28.04 35.33 51.19
N ARG A 17 -28.02 34.00 51.38
CA ARG A 17 -27.01 33.34 52.23
C ARG A 17 -25.63 33.75 51.75
N GLU A 18 -24.76 34.20 52.66
CA GLU A 18 -23.36 34.50 52.34
C GLU A 18 -22.73 33.25 51.71
N VAL A 19 -22.37 33.35 50.43
CA VAL A 19 -21.73 32.26 49.70
C VAL A 19 -20.32 32.13 50.23
N SER A 20 -19.95 30.96 50.76
CA SER A 20 -18.60 30.73 51.24
C SER A 20 -17.59 30.88 50.09
N ARG A 21 -16.39 31.40 50.38
CA ARG A 21 -15.29 31.50 49.41
C ARG A 21 -15.04 30.17 48.68
N SER A 22 -15.11 29.06 49.41
CA SER A 22 -14.98 27.70 48.85
C SER A 22 -16.06 27.36 47.81
N ALA A 23 -17.30 27.82 48.00
CA ALA A 23 -18.38 27.60 47.04
C ALA A 23 -18.17 28.41 45.74
N LEU A 24 -17.61 29.62 45.84
CA LEU A 24 -17.23 30.40 44.65
C LEU A 24 -16.09 29.74 43.87
N LEU A 25 -15.06 29.25 44.56
CA LEU A 25 -13.94 28.55 43.91
C LEU A 25 -14.39 27.27 43.19
N ASN A 26 -15.26 26.47 43.84
CA ASN A 26 -15.83 25.28 43.21
C ASN A 26 -16.65 25.65 41.96
N LYS A 27 -17.43 26.73 42.00
CA LYS A 27 -18.19 27.20 40.84
C LYS A 27 -17.28 27.60 39.66
N VAL A 28 -16.18 28.31 39.93
CA VAL A 28 -15.19 28.68 38.89
C VAL A 28 -14.52 27.43 38.33
N ALA A 29 -14.15 26.47 39.19
CA ALA A 29 -13.57 25.20 38.77
C ALA A 29 -14.53 24.39 37.88
N GLU A 30 -15.82 24.33 38.24
CA GLU A 30 -16.88 23.70 37.43
C GLU A 30 -17.05 24.39 36.08
N GLU A 31 -17.04 25.72 36.04
CA GLU A 31 -17.16 26.48 34.80
C GLU A 31 -15.94 26.29 33.89
N ARG A 32 -14.72 26.32 34.44
CA ARG A 32 -13.48 26.01 33.71
C ARG A 32 -13.51 24.59 33.16
N ALA A 33 -13.96 23.61 33.97
CA ALA A 33 -14.13 22.23 33.52
C ALA A 33 -15.16 22.11 32.40
N ALA A 34 -16.28 22.83 32.49
CA ALA A 34 -17.31 22.88 31.45
C ALA A 34 -16.77 23.49 30.15
N ARG A 35 -16.03 24.61 30.21
CA ARG A 35 -15.36 25.23 29.06
C ARG A 35 -14.32 24.30 28.44
N SER A 36 -13.48 23.65 29.25
CA SER A 36 -12.50 22.66 28.77
C SER A 36 -13.18 21.50 28.06
N LYS A 37 -14.27 20.97 28.62
CA LYS A 37 -15.07 19.92 27.98
C LYS A 37 -15.70 20.39 26.67
N ALA A 38 -16.23 21.61 26.62
CA ALA A 38 -16.79 22.20 25.40
C ALA A 38 -15.73 22.37 24.31
N ARG A 39 -14.53 22.88 24.65
CA ARG A 39 -13.38 22.98 23.72
C ARG A 39 -13.00 21.61 23.16
N LYS A 40 -12.85 20.59 24.02
CA LYS A 40 -12.54 19.21 23.60
C LYS A 40 -13.62 18.60 22.69
N ALA A 41 -14.89 18.90 22.96
CA ALA A 41 -16.00 18.46 22.12
C ALA A 41 -15.97 19.15 20.75
N ALA A 42 -15.68 20.45 20.71
CA ALA A 42 -15.53 21.22 19.48
C ALA A 42 -14.36 20.72 18.61
N THR A 43 -13.18 20.49 19.21
CA THR A 43 -12.02 19.95 18.47
C THR A 43 -12.28 18.55 17.94
N SER A 44 -12.94 17.69 18.72
CA SER A 44 -13.34 16.35 18.29
C SER A 44 -14.35 16.41 17.13
N ALA A 45 -15.33 17.32 17.20
CA ALA A 45 -16.30 17.51 16.12
C ALA A 45 -15.64 18.00 14.82
N ALA A 46 -14.71 18.96 14.92
CA ALA A 46 -13.94 19.46 13.77
C ALA A 46 -13.10 18.35 13.12
N LEU A 47 -12.46 17.50 13.92
CA LEU A 47 -11.71 16.34 13.42
C LEU A 47 -12.62 15.36 12.66
N ILE A 48 -13.78 15.02 13.23
CA ILE A 48 -14.76 14.12 12.59
C ILE A 48 -15.22 14.72 11.26
N GLN A 49 -15.55 16.01 11.22
CA GLN A 49 -15.96 16.70 10.00
C GLN A 49 -14.85 16.70 8.94
N ARG A 50 -13.60 16.98 9.33
CA ARG A 50 -12.44 16.95 8.42
C ARG A 50 -12.24 15.56 7.81
N VAL A 51 -12.25 14.52 8.64
CA VAL A 51 -12.12 13.13 8.18
C VAL A 51 -13.28 12.75 7.25
N TRP A 52 -14.51 13.13 7.59
CA TRP A 52 -15.69 12.85 6.77
C TRP A 52 -15.64 13.57 5.42
N ARG A 53 -15.30 14.87 5.40
CA ARG A 53 -15.15 15.67 4.17
C ARG A 53 -14.04 15.09 3.28
N GLY A 54 -12.88 14.76 3.85
CA GLY A 54 -11.78 14.13 3.12
C GLY A 54 -12.16 12.76 2.53
N ARG A 55 -12.86 11.92 3.30
CA ARG A 55 -13.37 10.64 2.81
C ARG A 55 -14.40 10.80 1.70
N LYS A 56 -15.30 11.79 1.82
CA LYS A 56 -16.29 12.11 0.78
C LYS A 56 -15.60 12.56 -0.51
N ALA A 57 -14.64 13.48 -0.43
CA ALA A 57 -13.86 13.94 -1.57
C ALA A 57 -13.11 12.77 -2.25
N ALA A 58 -12.44 11.92 -1.47
CA ALA A 58 -11.77 10.72 -1.99
C ALA A 58 -12.74 9.75 -2.68
N CYS A 59 -13.94 9.57 -2.12
CA CYS A 59 -14.98 8.75 -2.73
C CYS A 59 -15.48 9.33 -4.06
N CYS A 60 -15.71 10.65 -4.13
CA CYS A 60 -16.08 11.32 -5.37
C CYS A 60 -14.98 11.22 -6.43
N ALA A 61 -13.72 11.46 -6.06
CA ALA A 61 -12.57 11.31 -6.96
C ALA A 61 -12.45 9.87 -7.48
N ARG A 62 -12.65 8.88 -6.61
CA ARG A 62 -12.68 7.46 -6.99
C ARG A 62 -13.75 7.17 -8.03
N GLN A 63 -14.98 7.66 -7.81
CA GLN A 63 -16.09 7.47 -8.73
C GLN A 63 -15.84 8.14 -10.08
N LEU A 64 -15.26 9.35 -10.09
CA LEU A 64 -14.89 10.06 -11.30
C LEU A 64 -13.82 9.30 -12.10
N ILE A 65 -12.73 8.87 -11.44
CA ILE A 65 -11.68 8.08 -12.08
C ILE A 65 -12.24 6.76 -12.63
N GLN A 66 -13.15 6.14 -11.90
CA GLN A 66 -13.81 4.91 -12.34
C GLN A 66 -14.68 5.15 -13.58
N SER A 67 -15.50 6.20 -13.61
CA SER A 67 -16.35 6.50 -14.77
C SER A 67 -15.54 6.93 -15.99
N GLU A 68 -14.48 7.71 -15.80
CA GLU A 68 -13.53 8.07 -16.87
C GLU A 68 -12.85 6.83 -17.44
N TRP A 69 -12.41 5.90 -16.58
CA TRP A 69 -11.80 4.66 -17.03
C TRP A 69 -12.81 3.77 -17.76
N ASP A 70 -14.03 3.61 -17.22
CA ASP A 70 -15.09 2.79 -17.83
C ASP A 70 -15.50 3.35 -19.20
N THR A 71 -15.64 4.68 -19.32
CA THR A 71 -15.96 5.34 -20.60
C THR A 71 -14.83 5.21 -21.62
N TRP A 72 -13.58 5.43 -21.21
CA TRP A 72 -12.40 5.22 -22.07
C TRP A 72 -12.30 3.76 -22.54
N HIS A 73 -12.45 2.80 -21.62
CA HIS A 73 -12.39 1.38 -21.94
C HIS A 73 -13.53 0.97 -22.87
N ALA A 74 -14.76 1.42 -22.62
CA ALA A 74 -15.90 1.14 -23.48
C ALA A 74 -15.74 1.73 -24.89
N ALA A 75 -15.31 2.99 -25.00
CA ALA A 75 -15.03 3.65 -26.28
C ALA A 75 -13.96 2.88 -27.07
N ARG A 76 -12.90 2.41 -26.40
CA ARG A 76 -11.86 1.60 -27.03
C ARG A 76 -12.38 0.26 -27.54
N MET A 77 -13.20 -0.43 -26.74
CA MET A 77 -13.79 -1.70 -27.15
C MET A 77 -14.80 -1.53 -28.29
N ALA A 78 -15.53 -0.41 -28.33
CA ALA A 78 -16.46 -0.08 -29.42
C ALA A 78 -15.72 0.25 -30.73
N ALA A 79 -14.65 1.06 -30.64
CA ALA A 79 -13.83 1.43 -31.80
C ALA A 79 -13.15 0.22 -32.48
N ALA A 80 -12.97 -0.87 -31.74
CA ALA A 80 -12.39 -2.09 -32.25
C ALA A 80 -13.28 -2.76 -33.33
N GLY A 81 -14.60 -2.51 -33.36
CA GLY A 81 -15.49 -2.97 -34.45
C GLY A 81 -15.45 -4.49 -34.74
N GLY A 82 -15.06 -5.31 -33.75
CA GLY A 82 -14.83 -6.75 -33.92
C GLY A 82 -13.41 -7.14 -34.36
N GLN A 83 -12.56 -6.18 -34.73
CA GLN A 83 -11.12 -6.36 -34.92
C GLN A 83 -10.38 -6.25 -33.59
N ALA A 84 -9.11 -6.67 -33.58
CA ALA A 84 -8.24 -6.44 -32.43
C ALA A 84 -8.04 -4.92 -32.27
N PRO A 85 -8.34 -4.35 -31.08
CA PRO A 85 -8.09 -2.93 -30.84
C PRO A 85 -6.59 -2.62 -31.04
N ALA A 86 -6.30 -1.41 -31.50
CA ALA A 86 -4.93 -0.95 -31.71
C ALA A 86 -4.03 -1.25 -30.50
N PRO A 87 -2.72 -1.47 -30.67
CA PRO A 87 -1.82 -1.59 -29.53
C PRO A 87 -1.79 -0.27 -28.75
N LEU A 88 -1.70 -0.36 -27.42
CA LEU A 88 -1.46 0.81 -26.57
C LEU A 88 0.03 1.13 -26.59
N THR A 89 0.36 2.41 -26.58
CA THR A 89 1.74 2.85 -26.29
C THR A 89 2.09 2.57 -24.82
N ALA A 90 3.38 2.48 -24.52
CA ALA A 90 3.86 2.25 -23.15
C ALA A 90 3.37 3.35 -22.18
N ASP A 91 3.36 4.60 -22.63
CA ASP A 91 2.86 5.74 -21.85
C ASP A 91 1.34 5.68 -21.64
N GLU A 92 0.55 5.29 -22.65
CA GLU A 92 -0.89 5.07 -22.47
C GLU A 92 -1.19 3.92 -21.50
N VAL A 93 -0.41 2.83 -21.55
CA VAL A 93 -0.53 1.74 -20.55
C VAL A 93 -0.24 2.28 -19.16
N SER A 94 0.81 3.08 -18.99
CA SER A 94 1.15 3.66 -17.70
C SER A 94 0.07 4.63 -17.18
N GLN A 95 -0.36 5.58 -18.01
CA GLN A 95 -1.20 6.71 -17.59
C GLN A 95 -2.70 6.43 -17.65
N LYS A 96 -3.17 5.70 -18.66
CA LYS A 96 -4.61 5.47 -18.90
C LYS A 96 -5.08 4.12 -18.39
N LEU A 97 -4.19 3.12 -18.37
CA LEU A 97 -4.54 1.78 -17.88
C LEU A 97 -4.13 1.57 -16.42
N LEU A 98 -2.85 1.71 -16.09
CA LEU A 98 -2.32 1.34 -14.77
C LEU A 98 -2.61 2.38 -13.70
N ALA A 99 -2.31 3.67 -13.94
CA ALA A 99 -2.48 4.69 -12.90
C ALA A 99 -3.91 4.75 -12.31
N PRO A 100 -5.00 4.76 -13.12
CA PRO A 100 -6.36 4.73 -12.59
C PRO A 100 -6.63 3.47 -11.77
N VAL A 101 -6.22 2.31 -12.29
CA VAL A 101 -6.53 1.02 -11.67
C VAL A 101 -5.75 0.82 -10.37
N LEU A 102 -4.49 1.24 -10.32
CA LEU A 102 -3.68 1.22 -9.12
C LEU A 102 -4.23 2.17 -8.05
N PHE A 103 -4.74 3.33 -8.46
CA PHE A 103 -5.47 4.24 -7.56
C PHE A 103 -6.77 3.59 -7.04
N LEU A 104 -7.56 2.97 -7.90
CA LEU A 104 -8.83 2.35 -7.54
C LEU A 104 -8.66 1.10 -6.65
N LEU A 105 -7.61 0.31 -6.87
CA LEU A 105 -7.38 -0.99 -6.23
C LEU A 105 -6.43 -0.93 -5.02
N TRP A 106 -5.96 0.25 -4.65
CA TRP A 106 -5.12 0.45 -3.46
C TRP A 106 -5.80 -0.09 -2.19
N ASP A 107 -7.12 0.02 -2.08
CA ASP A 107 -7.90 -0.58 -0.98
C ASP A 107 -8.49 -1.94 -1.38
N ALA A 108 -7.61 -2.93 -1.53
CA ALA A 108 -7.94 -4.31 -1.91
C ALA A 108 -8.96 -5.02 -1.00
N ARG A 109 -9.33 -4.43 0.15
CA ARG A 109 -10.19 -5.06 1.17
C ARG A 109 -11.68 -4.91 0.90
N LYS A 110 -12.07 -4.05 -0.05
CA LYS A 110 -13.49 -3.76 -0.36
C LYS A 110 -13.74 -3.84 -1.86
N ARG A 111 -13.46 -5.01 -2.44
CA ARG A 111 -13.67 -5.21 -3.87
C ARG A 111 -15.13 -5.53 -4.16
N GLU A 112 -15.80 -4.60 -4.81
CA GLU A 112 -17.08 -4.89 -5.46
C GLU A 112 -16.82 -5.71 -6.74
N GLY A 113 -17.76 -6.59 -7.12
CA GLY A 113 -17.57 -7.54 -8.23
C GLY A 113 -17.13 -6.92 -9.56
N GLY A 114 -17.52 -5.67 -9.84
CA GLY A 114 -17.09 -4.94 -11.04
C GLY A 114 -15.60 -4.63 -11.10
N GLU A 115 -14.94 -4.45 -9.95
CA GLU A 115 -13.50 -4.17 -9.89
C GLU A 115 -12.67 -5.36 -10.36
N MET A 116 -13.15 -6.58 -10.13
CA MET A 116 -12.47 -7.80 -10.52
C MET A 116 -12.40 -7.95 -12.04
N GLN A 117 -13.49 -7.61 -12.73
CA GLN A 117 -13.55 -7.62 -14.18
C GLN A 117 -12.63 -6.56 -14.80
N ARG A 118 -12.61 -5.34 -14.23
CA ARG A 118 -11.66 -4.29 -14.65
C ARG A 118 -10.23 -4.76 -14.50
N LEU A 119 -9.91 -5.34 -13.35
CA LEU A 119 -8.57 -5.83 -13.07
C LEU A 119 -8.18 -6.95 -14.03
N GLN A 120 -9.09 -7.87 -14.34
CA GLN A 120 -8.88 -8.88 -15.36
C GLN A 120 -8.56 -8.26 -16.73
N SER A 121 -9.34 -7.27 -17.16
CA SER A 121 -9.09 -6.55 -18.43
C SER A 121 -7.71 -5.88 -18.43
N VAL A 122 -7.34 -5.23 -17.33
CA VAL A 122 -6.03 -4.57 -17.17
C VAL A 122 -4.89 -5.56 -17.28
N MET A 123 -4.99 -6.71 -16.60
CA MET A 123 -3.95 -7.74 -16.66
C MET A 123 -3.81 -8.31 -18.09
N VAL A 124 -4.92 -8.49 -18.81
CA VAL A 124 -4.88 -8.92 -20.22
C VAL A 124 -4.19 -7.89 -21.12
N TRP A 125 -4.54 -6.60 -20.97
CA TRP A 125 -3.95 -5.52 -21.75
C TRP A 125 -2.47 -5.31 -21.43
N LEU A 126 -2.11 -5.38 -20.15
CA LEU A 126 -0.73 -5.30 -19.70
C LEU A 126 0.09 -6.46 -20.27
N LEU A 127 -0.40 -7.70 -20.21
CA LEU A 127 0.29 -8.84 -20.82
C LEU A 127 0.50 -8.67 -22.32
N LYS A 128 -0.50 -8.16 -23.06
CA LYS A 128 -0.35 -7.85 -24.49
C LYS A 128 0.75 -6.81 -24.74
N SER A 129 0.84 -5.78 -23.90
CA SER A 129 1.91 -4.79 -23.98
C SER A 129 3.28 -5.41 -23.65
N LEU A 130 3.39 -6.19 -22.59
CA LEU A 130 4.61 -6.89 -22.18
C LEU A 130 5.10 -7.90 -23.24
N ASP A 131 4.17 -8.52 -23.96
CA ASP A 131 4.42 -9.46 -25.04
C ASP A 131 4.86 -8.78 -26.36
N SER A 132 4.75 -7.46 -26.47
CA SER A 132 5.11 -6.70 -27.68
C SER A 132 6.62 -6.66 -27.91
N ALA A 133 7.06 -6.84 -29.16
CA ALA A 133 8.45 -6.69 -29.57
C ALA A 133 8.85 -5.23 -29.85
N GLU A 134 7.87 -4.33 -29.97
CA GLU A 134 8.10 -2.93 -30.28
C GLU A 134 8.28 -2.11 -29.00
N THR A 135 9.34 -1.30 -28.97
CA THR A 135 9.72 -0.49 -27.79
C THR A 135 8.65 0.54 -27.42
N ALA A 136 7.98 1.14 -28.40
CA ALA A 136 6.94 2.15 -28.19
C ALA A 136 5.67 1.59 -27.52
N THR A 137 5.40 0.30 -27.68
CA THR A 137 4.18 -0.36 -27.17
C THR A 137 4.43 -1.27 -25.97
N ASN A 138 5.69 -1.60 -25.69
CA ASN A 138 6.04 -2.44 -24.54
C ASN A 138 6.20 -1.63 -23.26
N PHE A 139 5.34 -1.87 -22.26
CA PHE A 139 5.37 -1.20 -20.96
C PHE A 139 6.74 -1.26 -20.25
N CYS A 140 7.49 -2.37 -20.38
CA CYS A 140 8.80 -2.51 -19.77
C CYS A 140 9.89 -1.67 -20.44
N SER A 141 9.63 -1.04 -21.60
CA SER A 141 10.57 -0.07 -22.18
C SER A 141 10.72 1.18 -21.30
N LEU A 142 9.72 1.51 -20.47
CA LEU A 142 9.80 2.61 -19.51
C LEU A 142 10.89 2.37 -18.45
N ALA A 143 11.22 1.10 -18.14
CA ALA A 143 12.28 0.74 -17.19
C ALA A 143 13.68 1.18 -17.66
N ILE A 144 13.88 1.30 -18.96
CA ILE A 144 15.16 1.73 -19.55
C ILE A 144 15.10 3.17 -20.10
N GLY A 145 13.97 3.84 -19.95
CA GLY A 145 13.72 5.17 -20.48
C GLY A 145 14.40 6.28 -19.67
N THR A 146 13.83 7.47 -19.76
CA THR A 146 14.24 8.64 -18.98
C THR A 146 14.11 8.39 -17.47
N GLN A 147 14.80 9.16 -16.64
CA GLN A 147 14.72 9.00 -15.17
C GLN A 147 13.28 9.08 -14.64
N SER A 148 12.45 9.96 -15.21
CA SER A 148 11.02 10.07 -14.86
C SER A 148 10.27 8.79 -15.22
N GLN A 149 10.45 8.27 -16.44
CA GLN A 149 9.80 7.04 -16.89
C GLN A 149 10.23 5.84 -16.03
N ARG A 150 11.51 5.76 -15.65
CA ARG A 150 12.01 4.71 -14.75
C ARG A 150 11.35 4.76 -13.38
N ALA A 151 11.23 5.95 -12.79
CA ALA A 151 10.58 6.13 -11.50
C ALA A 151 9.09 5.76 -11.57
N THR A 152 8.38 6.19 -12.61
CA THR A 152 6.98 5.82 -12.85
C THR A 152 6.82 4.31 -13.03
N TRP A 153 7.65 3.69 -13.87
CA TRP A 153 7.64 2.25 -14.09
C TRP A 153 7.91 1.49 -12.80
N GLN A 154 8.93 1.89 -12.03
CA GLN A 154 9.31 1.22 -10.80
C GLN A 154 8.18 1.28 -9.77
N HIS A 155 7.55 2.45 -9.60
CA HIS A 155 6.41 2.62 -8.72
C HIS A 155 5.23 1.73 -9.13
N GLN A 156 4.84 1.78 -10.40
CA GLN A 156 3.70 1.03 -10.91
C GLN A 156 3.96 -0.48 -10.91
N ALA A 157 5.16 -0.93 -11.28
CA ALA A 157 5.56 -2.33 -11.26
C ALA A 157 5.54 -2.87 -9.82
N HIS A 158 6.00 -2.10 -8.84
CA HIS A 158 5.97 -2.48 -7.42
C HIS A 158 4.54 -2.65 -6.92
N GLN A 159 3.64 -1.72 -7.25
CA GLN A 159 2.23 -1.83 -6.89
C GLN A 159 1.55 -3.01 -7.59
N MET A 160 1.83 -3.23 -8.88
CA MET A 160 1.30 -4.38 -9.63
C MET A 160 1.78 -5.71 -9.08
N VAL A 161 3.06 -5.82 -8.73
CA VAL A 161 3.63 -7.03 -8.11
C VAL A 161 2.98 -7.30 -6.75
N SER A 162 2.82 -6.28 -5.91
CA SER A 162 2.11 -6.37 -4.63
C SER A 162 0.66 -6.81 -4.82
N LEU A 163 -0.04 -6.23 -5.80
CA LEU A 163 -1.42 -6.56 -6.15
C LEU A 163 -1.56 -8.01 -6.63
N CYS A 164 -0.66 -8.46 -7.50
CA CYS A 164 -0.60 -9.85 -7.94
C CYS A 164 -0.42 -10.78 -6.75
N SER A 165 0.54 -10.50 -5.86
CA SER A 165 0.76 -11.34 -4.67
C SER A 165 -0.45 -11.40 -3.73
N ALA A 166 -1.17 -10.27 -3.55
CA ALA A 166 -2.40 -10.25 -2.77
C ALA A 166 -3.51 -11.12 -3.42
N LEU A 167 -3.67 -11.05 -4.74
CA LEU A 167 -4.63 -11.90 -5.47
C LEU A 167 -4.29 -13.38 -5.32
N LEU A 168 -3.02 -13.75 -5.47
CA LEU A 168 -2.56 -15.13 -5.32
C LEU A 168 -2.81 -15.65 -3.90
N SER A 169 -2.59 -14.82 -2.87
CA SER A 169 -2.90 -15.18 -1.49
C SER A 169 -4.40 -15.45 -1.30
N LEU A 170 -5.27 -14.60 -1.85
CA LEU A 170 -6.72 -14.76 -1.74
C LEU A 170 -7.22 -16.07 -2.39
N SER A 171 -6.69 -16.43 -3.56
CA SER A 171 -7.07 -17.67 -4.26
C SER A 171 -6.76 -18.93 -3.45
N THR A 172 -5.69 -18.91 -2.66
CA THR A 172 -5.25 -20.08 -1.88
C THR A 172 -6.10 -20.34 -0.64
N SER A 173 -6.68 -19.29 -0.06
CA SER A 173 -7.55 -19.42 1.11
C SER A 173 -8.93 -19.96 0.77
N SER A 174 -9.42 -19.74 -0.46
CA SER A 174 -10.75 -20.19 -0.88
C SER A 174 -10.84 -21.70 -1.15
N SER A 175 -9.74 -22.38 -1.47
CA SER A 175 -9.76 -23.81 -1.79
C SER A 175 -9.98 -24.73 -0.59
N SER A 176 -9.80 -24.25 0.64
CA SER A 176 -9.90 -25.07 1.86
C SER A 176 -11.28 -25.07 2.53
N SER A 177 -12.21 -24.21 2.11
CA SER A 177 -13.56 -24.14 2.68
C SER A 177 -14.61 -24.57 1.65
N SER A 178 -14.73 -25.88 1.44
CA SER A 178 -15.66 -26.51 0.49
C SER A 178 -17.15 -26.43 0.89
N SER A 179 -17.55 -25.47 1.71
CA SER A 179 -18.90 -25.39 2.27
C SER A 179 -19.33 -23.95 2.59
N SER A 180 -19.46 -23.09 1.58
CA SER A 180 -20.51 -22.07 1.56
C SER A 180 -20.49 -21.31 0.24
N SER A 181 -21.69 -20.96 -0.20
CA SER A 181 -22.06 -20.21 -1.39
C SER A 181 -21.55 -18.76 -1.42
N ASN A 182 -20.26 -18.51 -1.17
CA ASN A 182 -19.69 -17.16 -1.27
C ASN A 182 -19.19 -16.89 -2.69
N PRO A 183 -19.77 -15.92 -3.42
CA PRO A 183 -19.50 -15.68 -4.84
C PRO A 183 -18.23 -14.85 -5.14
N GLU A 184 -17.34 -14.64 -4.16
CA GLU A 184 -16.25 -13.65 -4.28
C GLU A 184 -14.83 -14.24 -4.38
N ALA A 185 -14.69 -15.55 -4.58
CA ALA A 185 -13.37 -16.12 -4.85
C ALA A 185 -12.82 -15.56 -6.18
N PRO A 186 -11.54 -15.11 -6.24
CA PRO A 186 -10.93 -14.71 -7.49
C PRO A 186 -11.03 -15.84 -8.53
N SER A 187 -11.44 -15.50 -9.74
CA SER A 187 -11.53 -16.50 -10.81
C SER A 187 -10.16 -17.14 -11.05
N LEU A 188 -10.14 -18.44 -11.37
CA LEU A 188 -8.92 -19.15 -11.77
C LEU A 188 -8.17 -18.37 -12.87
N LEU A 189 -8.92 -17.80 -13.80
CA LEU A 189 -8.41 -16.97 -14.87
C LEU A 189 -7.63 -15.76 -14.36
N LEU A 190 -8.18 -14.99 -13.41
CA LEU A 190 -7.48 -13.84 -12.85
C LEU A 190 -6.21 -14.27 -12.11
N THR A 191 -6.26 -15.40 -11.40
CA THR A 191 -5.10 -15.96 -10.70
C THR A 191 -3.97 -16.27 -11.70
N VAL A 192 -4.30 -16.93 -12.82
CA VAL A 192 -3.33 -17.24 -13.90
C VAL A 192 -2.79 -15.96 -14.54
N LEU A 193 -3.64 -14.98 -14.81
CA LEU A 193 -3.22 -13.69 -15.35
C LEU A 193 -2.27 -12.95 -14.40
N ALA A 194 -2.58 -12.91 -13.10
CA ALA A 194 -1.76 -12.30 -12.07
C ALA A 194 -0.37 -12.97 -11.97
N MET A 195 -0.31 -14.31 -12.01
CA MET A 195 0.98 -15.02 -12.06
C MET A 195 1.78 -14.61 -13.30
N ARG A 196 1.16 -14.63 -14.48
CA ARG A 196 1.85 -14.27 -15.73
C ARG A 196 2.38 -12.85 -15.70
N VAL A 197 1.60 -11.88 -15.22
CA VAL A 197 2.04 -10.48 -15.06
C VAL A 197 3.20 -10.40 -14.09
N HIS A 198 3.09 -11.05 -12.94
CA HIS A 198 4.15 -11.06 -11.92
C HIS A 198 5.48 -11.60 -12.49
N VAL A 199 5.45 -12.75 -13.17
CA VAL A 199 6.64 -13.32 -13.82
C VAL A 199 7.19 -12.38 -14.89
N SER A 200 6.32 -11.81 -15.72
CA SER A 200 6.75 -10.95 -16.84
C SER A 200 7.38 -9.64 -16.35
N LEU A 201 6.95 -9.09 -15.22
CA LEU A 201 7.57 -7.89 -14.62
C LEU A 201 8.92 -8.20 -13.94
N CYS A 202 9.08 -9.40 -13.40
CA CYS A 202 10.25 -9.80 -12.61
C CYS A 202 11.32 -10.57 -13.39
N ASP A 203 11.11 -10.84 -14.69
CA ASP A 203 12.03 -11.62 -15.52
C ASP A 203 12.27 -10.91 -16.86
N THR A 204 13.44 -10.30 -17.01
CA THR A 204 13.86 -9.58 -18.23
C THR A 204 13.94 -10.50 -19.45
N THR A 205 14.09 -11.81 -19.27
CA THR A 205 14.15 -12.76 -20.40
C THR A 205 12.81 -12.86 -21.14
N THR A 206 11.72 -12.49 -20.47
CA THR A 206 10.38 -12.45 -21.08
C THR A 206 10.18 -11.23 -21.96
N TRP A 207 10.98 -10.17 -21.82
CA TRP A 207 10.82 -8.89 -22.51
C TRP A 207 11.26 -9.02 -23.97
N ARG A 208 10.29 -9.17 -24.89
CA ARG A 208 10.57 -9.42 -26.32
C ARG A 208 11.31 -8.26 -26.99
N PHE A 209 11.05 -7.02 -26.59
CA PHE A 209 11.67 -5.84 -27.21
C PHE A 209 13.20 -5.81 -27.05
N LEU A 210 13.74 -6.39 -25.96
CA LEU A 210 15.20 -6.51 -25.75
C LEU A 210 15.87 -7.43 -26.77
N ARG A 211 15.11 -8.36 -27.34
CA ARG A 211 15.59 -9.33 -28.36
C ARG A 211 15.38 -8.85 -29.78
N SER A 212 14.77 -7.68 -29.98
CA SER A 212 14.46 -7.17 -31.30
C SER A 212 15.76 -6.89 -32.07
N PRO A 213 15.90 -7.36 -33.33
CA PRO A 213 17.12 -7.17 -34.12
C PRO A 213 17.43 -5.69 -34.41
N ALA A 214 16.41 -4.82 -34.34
CA ALA A 214 16.58 -3.37 -34.43
C ALA A 214 17.47 -2.80 -33.31
N VAL A 215 17.46 -3.43 -32.13
CA VAL A 215 18.33 -3.07 -31.00
C VAL A 215 19.70 -3.74 -31.15
N ALA A 216 19.76 -4.95 -31.72
CA ALA A 216 20.99 -5.72 -31.89
C ALA A 216 21.92 -5.22 -33.00
N SER A 217 21.41 -4.48 -33.99
CA SER A 217 22.19 -3.97 -35.13
C SER A 217 23.06 -2.75 -34.81
N THR A 218 22.91 -2.16 -33.61
CA THR A 218 23.84 -1.15 -33.10
C THR A 218 24.89 -1.86 -32.22
N THR A 219 26.15 -1.86 -32.65
CA THR A 219 27.36 -2.28 -31.89
C THR A 219 27.57 -1.41 -30.64
N PRO A 220 28.15 -1.85 -29.50
CA PRO A 220 27.80 -2.91 -28.54
C PRO A 220 26.78 -2.54 -27.39
N PRO A 221 25.87 -1.53 -27.49
CA PRO A 221 24.96 -1.10 -26.40
C PRO A 221 23.86 -2.11 -26.05
N GLY A 222 23.65 -3.17 -26.82
CA GLY A 222 22.65 -4.20 -26.50
C GLY A 222 22.87 -4.81 -25.11
N ASN A 223 24.12 -5.03 -24.73
CA ASN A 223 24.47 -5.54 -23.40
C ASN A 223 24.23 -4.49 -22.29
N ALA A 224 24.44 -3.20 -22.59
CA ALA A 224 24.24 -2.12 -21.62
C ALA A 224 22.74 -1.91 -21.31
N LEU A 225 21.89 -2.01 -22.33
CA LEU A 225 20.45 -1.85 -22.19
C LEU A 225 19.83 -3.06 -21.46
N ALA A 226 20.29 -4.27 -21.75
CA ALA A 226 19.93 -5.47 -20.98
C ALA A 226 20.39 -5.36 -19.51
N ALA A 227 21.62 -4.90 -19.26
CA ALA A 227 22.12 -4.69 -17.90
C ALA A 227 21.33 -3.62 -17.13
N ALA A 228 20.91 -2.54 -17.80
CA ALA A 228 20.06 -1.51 -17.21
C ALA A 228 18.67 -2.05 -16.85
N ALA A 229 18.06 -2.85 -17.74
CA ALA A 229 16.80 -3.54 -17.48
C ALA A 229 16.92 -4.51 -16.29
N GLU A 230 17.99 -5.31 -16.24
CA GLU A 230 18.27 -6.20 -15.12
C GLU A 230 18.42 -5.43 -13.81
N ALA A 231 19.12 -4.29 -13.80
CA ALA A 231 19.27 -3.45 -12.61
C ALA A 231 17.91 -2.97 -12.06
N GLN A 232 16.97 -2.59 -12.95
CA GLN A 232 15.63 -2.18 -12.54
C GLN A 232 14.81 -3.34 -11.96
N VAL A 233 14.88 -4.53 -12.56
CA VAL A 233 14.23 -5.73 -12.04
C VAL A 233 14.81 -6.15 -10.69
N LEU A 234 16.14 -6.08 -10.53
CA LEU A 234 16.79 -6.33 -9.24
C LEU A 234 16.36 -5.32 -8.18
N SER A 235 16.20 -4.04 -8.54
CA SER A 235 15.68 -3.02 -7.63
C SER A 235 14.23 -3.29 -7.23
N LEU A 236 13.38 -3.68 -8.18
CA LEU A 236 11.99 -4.08 -7.93
C LEU A 236 11.94 -5.26 -6.94
N LEU A 237 12.75 -6.30 -7.17
CA LEU A 237 12.83 -7.49 -6.33
C LEU A 237 13.43 -7.21 -4.94
N ALA A 238 14.42 -6.31 -4.85
CA ALA A 238 14.94 -5.88 -3.56
C ALA A 238 13.84 -5.16 -2.75
N GLY A 239 13.04 -4.32 -3.40
CA GLY A 239 11.86 -3.68 -2.80
C GLY A 239 10.85 -4.70 -2.30
N THR A 240 10.56 -5.75 -3.08
CA THR A 240 9.65 -6.82 -2.64
C THR A 240 10.18 -7.61 -1.46
N ALA A 241 11.47 -7.94 -1.46
CA ALA A 241 12.14 -8.68 -0.40
C ALA A 241 12.28 -7.89 0.92
N SER A 242 12.37 -6.55 0.85
CA SER A 242 12.47 -5.68 2.03
C SER A 242 11.21 -5.71 2.93
N GLY A 243 10.11 -6.31 2.45
CA GLY A 243 8.85 -6.38 3.17
C GLY A 243 7.97 -5.13 3.04
N ALA A 244 8.47 -4.06 2.40
CA ALA A 244 7.71 -2.83 2.13
C ALA A 244 6.44 -3.08 1.29
N THR A 245 6.41 -4.15 0.50
CA THR A 245 5.24 -4.58 -0.30
C THR A 245 4.19 -5.36 0.47
N GLY A 246 4.46 -5.79 1.71
CA GLY A 246 3.58 -6.75 2.39
C GLY A 246 3.59 -8.17 1.80
N ILE A 247 4.44 -8.46 0.81
CA ILE A 247 4.58 -9.80 0.21
C ILE A 247 5.08 -10.81 1.24
N TYR A 248 6.01 -10.42 2.11
CA TYR A 248 6.51 -11.30 3.18
C TYR A 248 5.39 -11.70 4.17
N PRO A 249 4.58 -10.77 4.71
CA PRO A 249 3.35 -11.12 5.44
C PRO A 249 2.40 -12.04 4.67
N ALA A 250 2.16 -11.79 3.37
CA ALA A 250 1.25 -12.61 2.56
C ALA A 250 1.79 -14.03 2.32
N LEU A 251 3.08 -14.16 1.98
CA LEU A 251 3.77 -15.46 1.85
C LEU A 251 3.82 -16.18 3.19
N ARG A 252 4.14 -15.49 4.28
CA ARG A 252 4.13 -16.04 5.63
C ARG A 252 2.75 -16.54 6.01
N MET A 253 1.69 -15.76 5.77
CA MET A 253 0.31 -16.18 5.99
C MET A 253 -0.05 -17.38 5.12
N HIS A 254 0.26 -17.35 3.82
CA HIS A 254 0.03 -18.47 2.92
C HIS A 254 0.73 -19.75 3.40
N LEU A 255 2.00 -19.66 3.78
CA LEU A 255 2.77 -20.76 4.32
C LEU A 255 2.14 -21.30 5.62
N LEU A 256 1.78 -20.41 6.55
CA LEU A 256 1.14 -20.81 7.82
C LEU A 256 -0.27 -21.39 7.64
N THR A 257 -1.04 -20.93 6.65
CA THR A 257 -2.41 -21.40 6.40
C THR A 257 -2.44 -22.71 5.63
N ASN A 258 -1.53 -22.91 4.67
CA ASN A 258 -1.53 -24.10 3.80
C ASN A 258 -0.59 -25.20 4.27
N TYR A 259 0.43 -24.86 5.04
CA TYR A 259 1.33 -25.81 5.68
C TYR A 259 1.13 -25.67 7.18
N ALA A 260 0.32 -26.57 7.75
CA ALA A 260 0.33 -26.75 9.19
C ALA A 260 1.79 -26.97 9.60
N ALA A 261 2.32 -26.08 10.45
CA ALA A 261 3.61 -26.32 11.08
C ALA A 261 3.53 -27.74 11.66
N PRO A 262 4.44 -28.65 11.26
CA PRO A 262 4.37 -30.01 11.76
C PRO A 262 4.31 -29.94 13.29
N PRO A 263 3.37 -30.64 13.94
CA PRO A 263 3.24 -30.57 15.38
C PRO A 263 4.61 -30.86 15.99
N VAL A 264 5.09 -29.94 16.81
CA VAL A 264 6.41 -30.01 17.48
C VAL A 264 6.44 -31.14 18.54
N ASP A 265 5.38 -31.95 18.62
CA ASP A 265 5.22 -33.04 19.58
C ASP A 265 5.94 -34.34 19.17
N GLY A 266 6.84 -34.30 18.19
CA GLY A 266 7.54 -35.48 17.66
C GLY A 266 8.99 -35.69 18.13
N TRP A 267 9.61 -34.73 18.83
CA TRP A 267 10.96 -34.91 19.39
C TRP A 267 10.97 -35.48 20.82
N ARG A 268 9.81 -35.87 21.35
CA ARG A 268 9.76 -36.74 22.52
C ARG A 268 9.98 -38.19 22.10
N GLU A 269 11.26 -38.54 22.03
CA GLU A 269 11.83 -39.84 22.38
C GLU A 269 10.95 -41.08 22.10
N ARG A 270 11.12 -41.66 20.90
CA ARG A 270 10.72 -43.06 20.64
C ARG A 270 11.44 -43.98 21.63
N LYS A 271 10.75 -44.37 22.70
CA LYS A 271 10.95 -45.65 23.38
C LYS A 271 9.60 -46.29 23.67
N GLY A 272 9.36 -47.48 23.10
CA GLY A 272 8.19 -48.33 23.34
C GLY A 272 7.39 -48.57 22.06
N LYS A 273 7.65 -49.60 21.24
CA LYS A 273 7.54 -51.06 21.44
C LYS A 273 6.09 -51.56 21.37
N GLY A 274 5.76 -52.16 20.22
CA GLY A 274 4.80 -53.27 20.10
C GLY A 274 3.36 -52.89 19.73
N GLY A 275 2.87 -53.43 18.61
CA GLY A 275 1.44 -53.43 18.30
C GLY A 275 1.12 -53.73 16.84
N VAL A 276 1.09 -55.01 16.49
CA VAL A 276 0.60 -55.55 15.22
C VAL A 276 -0.93 -55.54 15.22
N GLY A 277 -1.57 -54.94 14.20
CA GLY A 277 -3.01 -55.05 14.00
C GLY A 277 -3.45 -54.35 12.72
N GLY A 278 -3.80 -55.12 11.70
CA GLY A 278 -4.13 -54.66 10.36
C GLY A 278 -5.51 -54.04 10.20
N GLY A 279 -5.67 -53.26 9.12
CA GLY A 279 -6.94 -52.67 8.71
C GLY A 279 -6.86 -52.09 7.30
N VAL A 280 -7.45 -52.83 6.35
CA VAL A 280 -7.85 -52.46 4.98
C VAL A 280 -8.87 -51.30 5.08
N GLY A 281 -9.00 -50.26 4.25
CA GLY A 281 -8.61 -49.91 2.89
C GLY A 281 -9.74 -49.01 2.31
N ALA A 282 -9.45 -48.22 1.27
CA ALA A 282 -10.34 -47.43 0.40
C ALA A 282 -10.55 -45.92 0.71
N GLY A 283 -10.22 -45.08 -0.29
CA GLY A 283 -10.49 -43.64 -0.30
C GLY A 283 -9.49 -42.76 -1.08
N GLY A 284 -8.82 -43.30 -2.11
CA GLY A 284 -7.80 -42.60 -2.90
C GLY A 284 -8.40 -41.66 -3.94
N GLY A 285 -8.73 -40.43 -3.56
CA GLY A 285 -9.10 -39.34 -4.48
C GLY A 285 -8.47 -37.99 -4.15
N GLY A 286 -7.97 -37.79 -2.93
CA GLY A 286 -7.35 -36.52 -2.50
C GLY A 286 -5.93 -36.29 -3.01
N GLY A 287 -5.27 -37.32 -3.55
CA GLY A 287 -3.86 -37.25 -3.96
C GLY A 287 -3.61 -36.30 -5.12
N GLN A 288 -4.48 -36.27 -6.13
CA GLN A 288 -4.26 -35.44 -7.33
C GLN A 288 -4.43 -33.94 -7.06
N ALA A 289 -5.41 -33.55 -6.23
CA ALA A 289 -5.60 -32.15 -5.84
C ALA A 289 -4.46 -31.66 -4.94
N ALA A 290 -4.02 -32.48 -3.99
CA ALA A 290 -2.87 -32.18 -3.13
C ALA A 290 -1.55 -32.09 -3.94
N GLN A 291 -1.39 -32.95 -4.95
CA GLN A 291 -0.21 -32.94 -5.82
C GLN A 291 -0.20 -31.74 -6.77
N GLN A 292 -1.37 -31.31 -7.27
CA GLN A 292 -1.47 -30.08 -8.06
C GLN A 292 -1.27 -28.81 -7.21
N LEU A 293 -1.79 -28.78 -5.98
CA LEU A 293 -1.54 -27.67 -5.06
C LEU A 293 -0.06 -27.61 -4.67
N PHE A 294 0.57 -28.75 -4.39
CA PHE A 294 2.01 -28.83 -4.14
C PHE A 294 2.83 -28.36 -5.34
N LEU A 295 2.49 -28.78 -6.57
CA LEU A 295 3.19 -28.32 -7.78
C LEU A 295 2.98 -26.83 -8.04
N LEU A 296 1.77 -26.30 -7.81
CA LEU A 296 1.48 -24.87 -7.96
C LEU A 296 2.19 -24.03 -6.90
N THR A 297 2.24 -24.49 -5.65
CA THR A 297 2.95 -23.80 -4.58
C THR A 297 4.45 -23.96 -4.71
N ALA A 298 4.97 -25.12 -5.11
CA ALA A 298 6.38 -25.30 -5.42
C ALA A 298 6.79 -24.45 -6.63
N ALA A 299 5.93 -24.30 -7.65
CA ALA A 299 6.14 -23.39 -8.77
C ALA A 299 6.09 -21.91 -8.32
N ALA A 300 5.12 -21.52 -7.49
CA ALA A 300 5.04 -20.16 -6.95
C ALA A 300 6.23 -19.83 -6.05
N VAL A 301 6.66 -20.78 -5.21
CA VAL A 301 7.85 -20.68 -4.36
C VAL A 301 9.10 -20.67 -5.21
N THR A 302 9.25 -21.52 -6.23
CA THR A 302 10.43 -21.48 -7.11
C THR A 302 10.46 -20.23 -7.99
N VAL A 303 9.32 -19.69 -8.42
CA VAL A 303 9.24 -18.42 -9.16
C VAL A 303 9.53 -17.23 -8.24
N ALA A 304 9.03 -17.24 -7.00
CA ALA A 304 9.32 -16.20 -6.01
C ALA A 304 10.76 -16.28 -5.46
N LEU A 305 11.33 -17.49 -5.38
CA LEU A 305 12.68 -17.75 -4.87
C LEU A 305 13.73 -17.75 -5.98
N ARG A 306 13.41 -17.95 -7.27
CA ARG A 306 14.40 -17.93 -8.36
C ARG A 306 15.25 -16.66 -8.34
N PRO A 307 14.65 -15.47 -8.20
CA PRO A 307 15.44 -14.25 -8.15
C PRO A 307 16.31 -14.19 -6.88
N ILE A 308 15.82 -14.70 -5.76
CA ILE A 308 16.57 -14.77 -4.48
C ILE A 308 17.73 -15.77 -4.55
N ILE A 309 17.57 -16.91 -5.22
CA ILE A 309 18.63 -17.91 -5.43
C ILE A 309 19.70 -17.36 -6.38
N VAL A 310 19.32 -16.58 -7.39
CA VAL A 310 20.25 -15.84 -8.26
C VAL A 310 21.02 -14.77 -7.47
N PHE A 311 20.39 -14.11 -6.48
CA PHE A 311 21.06 -13.19 -5.56
C PHE A 311 22.09 -13.89 -4.64
N SER A 312 21.84 -15.13 -4.21
CA SER A 312 22.78 -15.86 -3.34
C SER A 312 23.98 -16.45 -4.08
N GLY A 313 23.92 -16.63 -5.40
CA GLY A 313 24.99 -17.27 -6.18
C GLY A 313 26.09 -16.33 -6.71
N LYS A 314 25.97 -15.00 -6.53
CA LYS A 314 26.83 -14.01 -7.20
C LYS A 314 27.61 -13.09 -6.25
N ARG A 315 27.76 -13.46 -4.97
CA ARG A 315 28.44 -12.65 -3.95
C ARG A 315 29.89 -13.04 -3.65
N ASP A 316 30.46 -14.01 -4.36
CA ASP A 316 31.86 -14.39 -4.17
C ASP A 316 32.74 -13.79 -5.26
N GLY A 317 33.47 -12.73 -4.90
CA GLY A 317 34.73 -12.38 -5.55
C GLY A 317 34.71 -11.22 -6.55
N GLN A 318 34.44 -10.00 -6.09
CA GLN A 318 35.05 -8.82 -6.73
C GLN A 318 35.27 -7.69 -5.71
N GLU A 319 36.25 -7.91 -4.84
CA GLU A 319 36.92 -6.85 -4.09
C GLU A 319 37.82 -6.08 -5.07
N VAL A 320 37.28 -5.02 -5.68
CA VAL A 320 38.09 -4.05 -6.43
C VAL A 320 38.13 -2.77 -5.61
N ALA A 321 39.28 -2.57 -4.98
CA ALA A 321 39.72 -1.30 -4.43
C ALA A 321 39.69 -0.22 -5.52
N GLY A 322 38.61 0.55 -5.55
CA GLY A 322 38.39 1.68 -6.46
C GLY A 322 38.28 2.97 -5.67
N LYS A 323 39.40 3.67 -5.60
CA LYS A 323 39.64 4.99 -5.01
C LYS A 323 38.57 6.01 -5.44
N LEU A 324 37.81 6.54 -4.48
CA LEU A 324 36.89 7.68 -4.66
C LEU A 324 37.69 8.95 -5.01
N PRO A 325 37.36 9.69 -6.08
CA PRO A 325 37.79 11.07 -6.22
C PRO A 325 36.92 11.97 -5.32
N SER A 326 37.59 12.67 -4.42
CA SER A 326 37.06 13.79 -3.66
C SER A 326 36.94 15.03 -4.56
N GLY A 327 35.82 15.74 -4.44
CA GLY A 327 35.70 17.15 -4.80
C GLY A 327 35.16 17.42 -6.21
N GLU A 328 33.99 18.03 -6.28
CA GLU A 328 33.91 19.47 -6.60
C GLU A 328 32.52 20.02 -6.33
N SER A 329 32.55 21.19 -5.67
CA SER A 329 31.45 22.09 -5.39
C SER A 329 31.15 22.95 -6.62
N CYS A 330 29.87 23.14 -6.95
CA CYS A 330 29.35 24.26 -7.73
C CYS A 330 27.94 24.58 -7.19
N ALA A 331 27.78 25.64 -6.40
CA ALA A 331 27.41 26.99 -6.87
C ALA A 331 26.14 26.93 -7.77
N ARG A 332 24.92 27.13 -7.26
CA ARG A 332 24.28 28.38 -6.81
C ARG A 332 24.29 29.51 -7.87
N ARG A 333 23.27 29.51 -8.74
CA ARG A 333 22.64 30.62 -9.51
C ARG A 333 21.49 29.98 -10.30
N GLY A 334 20.24 30.43 -10.34
CA GLY A 334 19.68 31.77 -10.17
C GLY A 334 18.86 32.07 -11.44
N GLN A 335 17.55 31.80 -11.41
CA GLN A 335 16.56 32.22 -12.42
C GLN A 335 15.18 32.03 -11.75
N VAL A 336 14.60 33.05 -11.12
CA VAL A 336 13.75 34.10 -11.72
C VAL A 336 12.77 33.52 -12.74
N ILE A 337 11.62 33.09 -12.23
CA ILE A 337 10.36 33.12 -12.96
C ILE A 337 9.44 33.97 -12.09
N ASP A 338 9.33 35.24 -12.47
CA ASP A 338 8.20 36.10 -12.14
C ASP A 338 6.97 35.52 -12.84
N GLY A 339 5.87 35.39 -12.10
CA GLY A 339 4.62 34.84 -12.56
C GLY A 339 3.58 35.05 -11.48
N ASP A 340 3.14 36.30 -11.40
CA ASP A 340 1.97 36.76 -10.65
C ASP A 340 0.81 35.78 -10.79
N ASP A 341 0.26 35.36 -9.65
CA ASP A 341 -1.18 35.11 -9.50
C ASP A 341 -1.50 35.41 -8.04
N ASP A 342 -1.95 36.64 -7.86
CA ASP A 342 -2.71 37.14 -6.73
C ASP A 342 -3.87 36.18 -6.44
N ASP A 343 -3.95 35.69 -5.20
CA ASP A 343 -5.24 35.47 -4.55
C ASP A 343 -4.99 35.54 -3.04
N ASP A 344 -5.43 36.68 -2.52
CA ASP A 344 -5.56 37.04 -1.12
C ASP A 344 -6.33 35.95 -0.35
N ASP A 345 -5.73 35.42 0.70
CA ASP A 345 -6.45 34.90 1.88
C ASP A 345 -5.56 35.19 3.09
N ASP A 346 -5.54 36.47 3.45
CA ASP A 346 -5.17 36.98 4.77
C ASP A 346 -6.16 36.41 5.81
N ASP A 347 -5.86 35.24 6.36
CA ASP A 347 -6.36 34.83 7.67
C ASP A 347 -5.22 35.01 8.68
N ASP A 348 -5.07 36.28 9.09
CA ASP A 348 -4.40 36.72 10.31
C ASP A 348 -5.07 36.11 11.54
N ASP A 349 -4.79 34.83 11.83
CA ASP A 349 -4.95 34.28 13.18
C ASP A 349 -3.69 34.61 13.99
N ASN A 350 -3.58 35.90 14.31
CA ASN A 350 -2.65 36.45 15.27
C ASN A 350 -3.14 36.07 16.70
N ASP A 351 -3.02 34.79 17.06
CA ASP A 351 -3.13 34.33 18.44
C ASP A 351 -1.78 34.57 19.15
N ASP A 352 -1.48 35.85 19.38
CA ASP A 352 -0.63 36.31 20.47
C ASP A 352 -1.38 36.03 21.79
N ASP A 353 -1.37 34.77 22.24
CA ASP A 353 -1.58 34.45 23.66
C ASP A 353 -0.22 34.53 24.35
N ASP A 354 0.17 35.78 24.65
CA ASP A 354 1.07 36.15 25.74
C ASP A 354 0.48 35.62 27.06
N ASP A 355 0.74 34.35 27.39
CA ASP A 355 0.69 33.88 28.78
C ASP A 355 2.08 34.15 29.42
N ASP A 356 2.39 35.43 29.55
CA ASP A 356 3.20 35.97 30.65
C ASP A 356 2.38 35.76 31.94
N ASP A 357 2.44 34.56 32.52
CA ASP A 357 2.19 34.40 33.96
C ASP A 357 3.57 34.30 34.63
N ASP A 358 4.02 35.51 34.98
CA ASP A 358 5.10 35.83 35.89
C ASP A 358 5.13 34.94 37.14
N ASP A 359 6.37 34.70 37.54
CA ASP A 359 6.84 34.38 38.88
C ASP A 359 5.94 34.90 40.02
N ASP A 360 5.56 34.01 40.93
CA ASP A 360 5.48 34.34 42.35
C ASP A 360 6.14 33.19 43.13
N ASP A 361 7.45 33.40 43.32
CA ASP A 361 8.23 32.86 44.43
C ASP A 361 7.57 33.31 45.76
N ASP A 362 6.86 32.41 46.44
CA ASP A 362 6.62 32.54 47.87
C ASP A 362 7.49 31.51 48.61
N ASP A 363 8.73 31.93 48.85
CA ASP A 363 9.51 31.56 50.02
C ASP A 363 8.73 31.99 51.28
N ASP A 364 8.18 31.04 52.02
CA ASP A 364 7.82 31.24 53.43
C ASP A 364 8.62 30.25 54.28
N ASP A 365 9.73 30.79 54.82
CA ASP A 365 10.38 30.36 56.04
C ASP A 365 9.42 30.56 57.24
N ASP A 366 9.15 29.49 58.01
CA ASP A 366 9.10 29.49 59.49
C ASP A 366 9.05 28.07 60.08
#